data_AF-A0AAN6PRX5-F1
#
_entry.id   AF-A0AAN6PRX5-F1
#
_cell.length_a   1.000
_cell.length_b   1.000
_cell.length_c   1.000
_cell.angle_alpha   90.00
_cell.angle_beta   90.00
_cell.angle_gamma   90.00
#
_symmetry.space_group_name_H-M   'P 1'
#
loop_
_entity.id
_entity.type
_entity.pdbx_description
1 polymer ?
#
loop_
_entity_poly.entity_id
_entity_poly.type
_entity_poly.pdbx_seq_one_letter_code
_entity_poly.pdbx_strand_id
1 'polypeptide(L)'
;VSLTANIVFLIGGITPTTKDICLYRVNVTLLADGLERLARLDSGHAANLPSAELPTYWYWGMTGVIDASTGDTRCRRAFPPTQNLLGVLEESLRDHLGSDQEQLTNDIVTSWRTALDKIDPSRLVAKEAKYAAQLKASVALAILAFILDGATPFLALCLLHRSNRRPSYVPSFVSSVIAIAAGAPALLAMRDGVHPLLDTSEHAGPAIMVLFVGAGLRLLSCSGVWCASSPDRNHHRPSAGVAPYHGHDEYAPDPRIPLEPTSHPGMTDNQEKGFRGEKFLISWSQVYNWLDNQLPNWSSANWTSDLRKHAGFPDFSEDQRYIADFTYIDRSLAMAQVLRRAGLPVSPRWSAQTTFHLEVKATPRGRNFDFKASQYQVDLMHQYAGADDHAYILVRVFNLDHGPVTELFLDPATHPAIEWGPKVNGTYTGRIISR
;
A
#
# COMPACT_ATOMS: atom_id res chain seq x y z
N VAL A 1 -24.22 -3.94 5.17
CA VAL A 1 -22.84 -3.66 4.73
C VAL A 1 -21.96 -3.18 5.88
N SER A 2 -22.23 -2.03 6.54
CA SER A 2 -21.37 -1.55 7.64
C SER A 2 -21.33 -2.46 8.87
N LEU A 3 -22.48 -2.93 9.35
CA LEU A 3 -22.52 -3.92 10.44
C LEU A 3 -21.72 -5.17 10.07
N THR A 4 -21.86 -5.64 8.83
CA THR A 4 -21.10 -6.77 8.29
C THR A 4 -19.60 -6.47 8.26
N ALA A 5 -19.17 -5.28 7.83
CA ALA A 5 -17.77 -4.89 7.80
C ALA A 5 -17.17 -4.80 9.21
N ASN A 6 -17.91 -4.23 10.17
CA ASN A 6 -17.50 -4.16 11.57
C ASN A 6 -17.44 -5.56 12.21
N ILE A 7 -18.40 -6.44 11.92
CA ILE A 7 -18.35 -7.85 12.34
C ILE A 7 -17.12 -8.51 11.75
N VAL A 8 -16.92 -8.44 10.44
CA VAL A 8 -15.79 -9.05 9.72
C VAL A 8 -14.44 -8.58 10.28
N PHE A 9 -14.31 -7.28 10.56
CA PHE A 9 -13.14 -6.70 11.18
C PHE A 9 -12.90 -7.21 12.62
N LEU A 10 -13.98 -7.33 13.41
CA LEU A 10 -13.90 -7.85 14.78
C LEU A 10 -13.63 -9.36 14.83
N ILE A 11 -14.23 -10.16 13.96
CA ILE A 11 -14.10 -11.63 13.96
C ILE A 11 -12.89 -12.15 13.18
N GLY A 12 -12.12 -11.26 12.55
CA GLY A 12 -10.84 -11.65 11.95
C GLY A 12 -10.02 -12.39 12.99
N GLY A 13 -9.55 -13.60 12.66
CA GLY A 13 -8.79 -14.42 13.60
C GLY A 13 -9.62 -15.20 14.63
N ILE A 14 -10.93 -15.44 14.42
CA ILE A 14 -11.79 -16.23 15.35
C ILE A 14 -11.91 -17.72 14.98
N THR A 15 -11.70 -18.05 13.71
CA THR A 15 -11.81 -19.41 13.15
C THR A 15 -10.84 -19.58 11.97
N PRO A 16 -10.41 -20.80 11.64
CA PRO A 16 -9.60 -21.06 10.45
C PRO A 16 -10.21 -20.55 9.13
N THR A 17 -11.54 -20.60 9.02
CA THR A 17 -12.30 -20.10 7.85
C THR A 17 -12.21 -18.59 7.68
N THR A 18 -11.78 -17.85 8.70
CA THR A 18 -11.59 -16.39 8.63
C THR A 18 -10.13 -15.98 8.44
N LYS A 19 -9.22 -16.93 8.14
CA LYS A 19 -7.78 -16.63 7.90
C LYS A 19 -7.57 -15.61 6.77
N ASP A 20 -8.39 -15.69 5.72
CA ASP A 20 -8.30 -14.78 4.56
C ASP A 20 -8.82 -13.38 4.88
N ILE A 21 -9.39 -13.20 6.09
CA ILE A 21 -9.86 -11.93 6.62
C ILE A 21 -9.02 -11.53 7.84
N CYS A 22 -7.76 -11.91 7.86
CA CYS A 22 -6.81 -11.45 8.87
C CYS A 22 -6.62 -9.93 8.79
N LEU A 23 -6.25 -9.33 9.92
CA LEU A 23 -5.72 -7.97 9.95
C LEU A 23 -4.31 -7.91 9.39
N TYR A 24 -3.48 -8.89 9.72
CA TYR A 24 -2.10 -8.99 9.24
C TYR A 24 -1.70 -10.45 9.11
N ARG A 25 -0.83 -10.66 8.13
CA ARG A 25 -0.12 -11.91 7.88
C ARG A 25 1.34 -11.65 8.23
N VAL A 26 1.96 -12.64 8.86
CA VAL A 26 3.35 -12.58 9.31
C VAL A 26 4.05 -13.84 8.87
N ASN A 27 5.04 -13.71 7.98
CA ASN A 27 5.96 -14.79 7.64
C ASN A 27 6.95 -15.03 8.80
N VAL A 28 6.85 -16.20 9.45
CA VAL A 28 7.62 -16.50 10.67
C VAL A 28 9.11 -16.64 10.38
N THR A 29 9.48 -17.15 9.19
CA THR A 29 10.88 -17.26 8.77
C THR A 29 11.51 -15.88 8.59
N LEU A 30 10.83 -14.97 7.88
CA LEU A 30 11.32 -13.60 7.70
C LEU A 30 11.39 -12.84 9.03
N LEU A 31 10.43 -13.09 9.93
CA LEU A 31 10.45 -12.55 11.28
C LEU A 31 11.67 -13.04 12.07
N ALA A 32 11.95 -14.35 12.04
CA ALA A 32 13.11 -14.95 12.69
C ALA A 32 14.43 -14.37 12.13
N ASP A 33 14.57 -14.32 10.80
CA ASP A 33 15.77 -13.80 10.13
C ASP A 33 16.02 -12.32 10.47
N GLY A 34 14.96 -11.51 10.49
CA GLY A 34 15.07 -10.10 10.82
C GLY A 34 15.41 -9.88 12.31
N LEU A 35 14.87 -10.70 13.22
CA LEU A 35 15.23 -10.64 14.64
C LEU A 35 16.69 -11.06 14.87
N GLU A 36 17.15 -12.10 14.18
CA GLU A 36 18.56 -12.48 14.21
C GLU A 36 19.45 -11.34 13.70
N ARG A 37 19.05 -10.69 12.60
CA ARG A 37 19.79 -9.55 12.04
C ARG A 37 19.86 -8.39 13.03
N LEU A 38 18.76 -8.06 13.70
CA LEU A 38 18.72 -7.00 14.71
C LEU A 38 19.59 -7.36 15.93
N ALA A 39 19.47 -8.58 16.44
CA ALA A 39 20.29 -9.06 17.55
C ALA A 39 21.79 -9.03 17.20
N ARG A 40 22.15 -9.36 15.95
CA ARG A 40 23.53 -9.29 15.45
C ARG A 40 24.03 -7.85 15.36
N LEU A 41 23.19 -6.92 14.92
CA LEU A 41 23.53 -5.50 14.84
C LEU A 41 23.76 -4.88 16.23
N ASP A 42 22.91 -5.23 17.21
CA ASP A 42 22.95 -4.62 18.53
C ASP A 42 23.99 -5.28 19.46
N SER A 43 24.20 -6.61 19.36
CA SER A 43 25.08 -7.37 20.27
C SER A 43 26.33 -7.96 19.62
N GLY A 44 26.48 -7.89 18.30
CA GLY A 44 27.57 -8.52 17.55
C GLY A 44 27.49 -10.05 17.45
N HIS A 45 26.48 -10.69 18.03
CA HIS A 45 26.33 -12.14 18.05
C HIS A 45 25.14 -12.60 17.21
N ALA A 46 25.36 -13.59 16.35
CA ALA A 46 24.28 -14.29 15.66
C ALA A 46 23.51 -15.18 16.64
N ALA A 47 22.19 -15.25 16.48
CA ALA A 47 21.32 -16.19 17.20
C ALA A 47 20.64 -17.07 16.15
N ASN A 48 20.76 -18.39 16.27
CA ASN A 48 20.11 -19.30 15.35
C ASN A 48 18.63 -19.46 15.77
N LEU A 49 17.75 -18.67 15.14
CA LEU A 49 16.31 -18.64 15.41
C LEU A 49 15.40 -19.54 14.55
N PRO A 50 15.76 -19.95 13.31
CA PRO A 50 14.84 -20.75 12.51
C PRO A 50 14.66 -22.14 13.09
N SER A 51 13.41 -22.53 13.31
CA SER A 51 13.00 -23.89 13.64
C SER A 51 12.05 -24.39 12.56
N ALA A 52 12.30 -25.59 12.04
CA ALA A 52 11.42 -26.25 11.08
C ALA A 52 10.03 -26.56 11.67
N GLU A 53 9.91 -26.51 13.00
CA GLU A 53 8.68 -26.79 13.75
C GLU A 53 7.72 -25.59 13.82
N LEU A 54 8.15 -24.42 13.34
CA LEU A 54 7.29 -23.23 13.30
C LEU A 54 6.49 -23.19 11.99
N PRO A 55 5.24 -22.68 12.03
CA PRO A 55 4.46 -22.52 10.83
C PRO A 55 5.06 -21.48 9.90
N THR A 56 4.72 -21.56 8.61
CA THR A 56 5.17 -20.56 7.64
C THR A 56 4.56 -19.19 7.92
N TYR A 57 3.30 -19.15 8.35
CA TYR A 57 2.57 -17.90 8.57
C TYR A 57 1.78 -17.89 9.86
N TRP A 58 1.82 -16.74 10.55
CA TRP A 58 0.81 -16.35 11.53
C TRP A 58 -0.14 -15.33 10.92
N TYR A 59 -1.44 -15.56 11.07
CA TYR A 59 -2.49 -14.66 10.63
C TYR A 59 -3.16 -14.07 11.86
N TRP A 60 -2.92 -12.80 12.12
CA TRP A 60 -3.51 -12.16 13.27
C TRP A 60 -4.77 -11.40 12.87
N GLY A 61 -5.76 -11.44 13.74
CA GLY A 61 -6.95 -10.62 13.64
C GLY A 61 -7.28 -10.00 14.99
N MET A 62 -8.41 -9.27 15.07
CA MET A 62 -8.76 -8.55 16.30
C MET A 62 -9.03 -9.48 17.47
N THR A 63 -9.47 -10.70 17.19
CA THR A 63 -9.87 -11.69 18.19
C THR A 63 -8.81 -12.73 18.49
N GLY A 64 -7.67 -12.72 17.80
CA GLY A 64 -6.80 -13.86 17.89
C GLY A 64 -5.67 -13.93 16.87
N VAL A 65 -4.92 -15.03 16.98
CA VAL A 65 -3.87 -15.42 16.06
C VAL A 65 -4.21 -16.80 15.51
N ILE A 66 -4.19 -16.94 14.19
CA ILE A 66 -4.34 -18.20 13.48
C ILE A 66 -2.96 -18.67 13.04
N ASP A 67 -2.64 -19.87 13.44
CA ASP A 67 -1.47 -20.62 13.00
C ASP A 67 -1.84 -21.43 11.75
N ALA A 68 -1.08 -21.25 10.66
CA ALA A 68 -1.26 -22.00 9.44
C ALA A 68 -0.03 -22.86 9.13
N SER A 69 -0.13 -24.13 9.50
CA SER A 69 0.81 -25.17 9.11
C SER A 69 0.30 -25.92 7.86
N THR A 70 1.19 -26.65 7.18
CA THR A 70 0.82 -27.52 6.05
C THR A 70 -0.13 -28.63 6.49
N GLY A 71 -1.43 -28.38 6.43
CA GLY A 71 -2.48 -29.39 6.63
C GLY A 71 -3.33 -29.22 7.90
N ASP A 72 -2.90 -28.39 8.85
CA ASP A 72 -3.71 -28.03 10.04
C ASP A 72 -3.68 -26.52 10.27
N THR A 73 -4.85 -25.95 10.55
CA THR A 73 -5.04 -24.52 10.83
C THR A 73 -5.73 -24.39 12.16
N ARG A 74 -5.06 -23.77 13.14
CA ARG A 74 -5.59 -23.60 14.49
C ARG A 74 -5.74 -22.13 14.81
N CYS A 75 -6.79 -21.83 15.56
CA CYS A 75 -7.15 -20.47 15.87
C CYS A 75 -7.11 -20.25 17.37
N ARG A 76 -6.35 -19.26 17.81
CA ARG A 76 -6.31 -18.86 19.23
C ARG A 76 -7.04 -17.58 19.44
N ARG A 77 -7.84 -17.54 20.50
CA ARG A 77 -8.64 -16.37 20.83
C ARG A 77 -7.99 -15.59 21.96
N ALA A 78 -7.53 -14.39 21.65
CA ALA A 78 -7.07 -13.39 22.60
C ALA A 78 -7.57 -12.03 22.07
N PHE A 79 -8.50 -11.40 22.79
CA PHE A 79 -9.15 -10.16 22.36
C PHE A 79 -8.89 -9.04 23.39
N PRO A 80 -8.13 -7.97 23.04
CA PRO A 80 -7.25 -7.86 21.86
C PRO A 80 -6.10 -8.86 21.94
N PRO A 81 -5.39 -9.18 20.83
CA PRO A 81 -4.19 -9.98 20.90
C PRO A 81 -3.08 -9.11 21.49
N THR A 82 -3.00 -9.11 22.81
CA THR A 82 -1.94 -8.44 23.59
C THR A 82 -0.82 -9.40 23.95
N GLN A 83 -0.84 -10.62 23.40
CA GLN A 83 0.24 -11.57 23.60
C GLN A 83 1.53 -10.96 23.03
N ASN A 84 2.59 -10.99 23.83
CA ASN A 84 3.92 -10.68 23.34
C ASN A 84 4.37 -11.79 22.37
N LEU A 85 5.41 -11.50 21.60
CA LEU A 85 5.93 -12.42 20.59
C LEU A 85 6.29 -13.79 21.18
N LEU A 86 6.89 -13.83 22.38
CA LEU A 86 7.25 -15.09 23.04
C LEU A 86 6.04 -15.92 23.44
N GLY A 87 4.95 -15.30 23.87
CA GLY A 87 3.71 -16.01 24.18
C GLY A 87 3.07 -16.62 22.93
N VAL A 88 3.05 -15.87 21.82
CA VAL A 88 2.58 -16.40 20.52
C VAL A 88 3.42 -17.61 20.08
N LEU A 89 4.75 -17.50 20.22
CA LEU A 89 5.71 -18.54 19.87
C LEU A 89 5.54 -19.80 20.74
N GLU A 90 5.56 -19.67 22.06
CA GLU A 90 5.47 -20.78 23.00
C GLU A 90 4.18 -21.57 22.79
N GLU A 91 3.06 -20.86 22.66
CA GLU A 91 1.79 -21.51 22.38
C GLU A 91 1.80 -22.15 20.97
N SER A 92 2.38 -21.51 19.93
CA SER A 92 2.49 -22.03 18.54
C SER A 92 3.16 -23.40 18.55
N LEU A 93 4.29 -23.49 19.25
CA LEU A 93 5.04 -24.71 19.42
C LEU A 93 4.28 -25.76 20.24
N ARG A 94 3.66 -25.38 21.37
CA ARG A 94 2.91 -26.32 22.21
C ARG A 94 1.72 -26.95 21.46
N ASP A 95 1.04 -26.18 20.62
CA ASP A 95 -0.06 -26.70 19.79
C ASP A 95 0.44 -27.61 18.66
N HIS A 96 1.57 -27.29 18.04
CA HIS A 96 2.13 -28.05 16.93
C HIS A 96 2.78 -29.36 17.41
N LEU A 97 3.60 -29.29 18.45
CA LEU A 97 4.42 -30.39 18.95
C LEU A 97 3.70 -31.26 20.01
N GLY A 98 2.65 -30.73 20.64
CA GLY A 98 1.94 -31.38 21.73
C GLY A 98 2.67 -31.29 23.08
N SER A 99 2.03 -31.80 24.15
CA SER A 99 2.58 -31.77 25.51
C SER A 99 3.85 -32.59 25.68
N ASP A 100 4.04 -33.61 24.86
CA ASP A 100 5.13 -34.58 25.01
C ASP A 100 6.49 -34.02 24.56
N GLN A 101 6.50 -32.85 23.93
CA GLN A 101 7.67 -32.15 23.40
C GLN A 101 7.92 -30.82 24.15
N GLU A 102 7.60 -30.77 25.43
CA GLU A 102 7.77 -29.58 26.27
C GLU A 102 9.23 -29.10 26.30
N GLN A 103 10.20 -30.03 26.33
CA GLN A 103 11.62 -29.69 26.31
C GLN A 103 12.01 -28.96 25.01
N LEU A 104 11.62 -29.48 23.85
CA LEU A 104 11.89 -28.86 22.55
C LEU A 104 11.24 -27.47 22.45
N THR A 105 10.02 -27.34 22.95
CA THR A 105 9.32 -26.04 23.05
C THR A 105 10.12 -25.05 23.88
N ASN A 106 10.56 -25.45 25.09
CA ASN A 106 11.33 -24.61 25.98
C ASN A 106 12.69 -24.21 25.38
N ASP A 107 13.35 -25.12 24.66
CA ASP A 107 14.62 -24.85 24.00
C ASP A 107 14.45 -23.77 22.90
N ILE A 108 13.45 -23.90 22.03
CA ILE A 108 13.17 -22.93 20.96
C ILE A 108 12.76 -21.57 21.57
N VAL A 109 11.85 -21.55 22.55
CA VAL A 109 11.43 -20.31 23.23
C VAL A 109 12.61 -19.63 23.92
N THR A 110 13.53 -20.40 24.50
CA THR A 110 14.75 -19.87 25.13
C THR A 110 15.70 -19.27 24.10
N SER A 111 15.86 -19.90 22.92
CA SER A 111 16.65 -19.32 21.83
C SER A 111 16.06 -17.98 21.36
N TRP A 112 14.73 -17.91 21.19
CA TRP A 112 14.05 -16.66 20.82
C TRP A 112 14.17 -15.58 21.90
N ARG A 113 13.97 -15.94 23.17
CA ARG A 113 14.15 -15.03 24.30
C ARG A 113 15.58 -14.48 24.34
N THR A 114 16.57 -15.35 24.18
CA THR A 114 17.99 -14.95 24.16
C THR A 114 18.31 -13.98 23.02
N ALA A 115 17.67 -14.13 21.85
CA ALA A 115 17.83 -13.17 20.76
C ALA A 115 17.15 -11.84 21.06
N LEU A 116 15.94 -11.86 21.63
CA LEU A 116 15.23 -10.63 22.03
C LEU A 116 15.97 -9.86 23.12
N ASP A 117 16.55 -10.55 24.10
CA ASP A 117 17.35 -9.94 25.19
C ASP A 117 18.63 -9.27 24.68
N LYS A 118 19.10 -9.64 23.48
CA LYS A 118 20.26 -9.04 22.80
C LYS A 118 19.90 -7.81 21.96
N ILE A 119 18.62 -7.58 21.70
CA ILE A 119 18.16 -6.38 20.99
C ILE A 119 18.03 -5.24 22.01
N ASP A 120 18.40 -4.02 21.62
CA ASP A 120 18.28 -2.85 22.48
C ASP A 120 16.84 -2.73 23.04
N PRO A 121 16.64 -2.83 24.38
CA PRO A 121 15.31 -2.79 24.99
C PRO A 121 14.55 -1.51 24.64
N SER A 122 15.25 -0.40 24.41
CA SER A 122 14.62 0.87 24.05
C SER A 122 13.91 0.80 22.69
N ARG A 123 14.38 -0.07 21.78
CA ARG A 123 13.76 -0.30 20.47
C ARG A 123 12.55 -1.21 20.54
N LEU A 124 12.58 -2.22 21.42
CA LEU A 124 11.52 -3.25 21.47
C LEU A 124 10.39 -2.87 22.45
N VAL A 125 10.72 -2.52 23.69
CA VAL A 125 9.74 -2.30 24.76
C VAL A 125 8.84 -1.09 24.46
N ALA A 126 9.42 0.01 23.99
CA ALA A 126 8.65 1.19 23.61
C ALA A 126 7.69 0.91 22.45
N LYS A 127 8.10 0.05 21.51
CA LYS A 127 7.30 -0.35 20.36
C LYS A 127 6.18 -1.31 20.72
N GLU A 128 6.47 -2.33 21.53
CA GLU A 128 5.45 -3.27 22.02
C GLU A 128 4.37 -2.55 22.85
N ALA A 129 4.76 -1.64 23.73
CA ALA A 129 3.82 -0.85 24.52
C ALA A 129 2.93 0.03 23.63
N LYS A 130 3.53 0.70 22.63
CA LYS A 130 2.82 1.54 21.67
C LYS A 130 1.87 0.74 20.79
N TYR A 131 2.33 -0.40 20.28
CA TYR A 131 1.54 -1.38 19.54
C TYR A 131 0.32 -1.83 20.34
N ALA A 132 0.53 -2.28 21.58
CA ALA A 132 -0.55 -2.77 22.45
C ALA A 132 -1.57 -1.66 22.76
N ALA A 133 -1.11 -0.43 23.01
CA ALA A 133 -1.99 0.71 23.25
C ALA A 133 -2.84 1.06 22.02
N GLN A 134 -2.23 1.09 20.83
CA GLN A 134 -2.91 1.39 19.57
C GLN A 134 -3.92 0.31 19.19
N LEU A 135 -3.58 -0.96 19.39
CA LEU A 135 -4.49 -2.06 19.10
C LEU A 135 -5.68 -2.07 20.07
N LYS A 136 -5.46 -1.82 21.36
CA LYS A 136 -6.54 -1.63 22.35
C LYS A 136 -7.47 -0.48 21.96
N ALA A 137 -6.91 0.65 21.53
CA ALA A 137 -7.68 1.80 21.07
C ALA A 137 -8.50 1.45 19.81
N SER A 138 -7.89 0.78 18.83
CA SER A 138 -8.58 0.29 17.63
C SER A 138 -9.76 -0.61 17.99
N VAL A 139 -9.55 -1.59 18.87
CA VAL A 139 -10.58 -2.51 19.34
C VAL A 139 -11.72 -1.76 20.03
N ALA A 140 -11.41 -0.86 20.96
CA ALA A 140 -12.42 -0.09 21.68
C ALA A 140 -13.31 0.73 20.72
N LEU A 141 -12.70 1.38 19.72
CA LEU A 141 -13.42 2.13 18.69
C LEU A 141 -14.27 1.22 17.80
N ALA A 142 -13.75 0.06 17.41
CA ALA A 142 -14.50 -0.90 16.60
C ALA A 142 -15.72 -1.46 17.34
N ILE A 143 -15.59 -1.76 18.64
CA ILE A 143 -16.71 -2.17 19.50
C ILE A 143 -17.75 -1.05 19.60
N LEU A 144 -17.31 0.20 19.80
CA LEU A 144 -18.20 1.34 19.90
C LEU A 144 -18.99 1.55 18.58
N ALA A 145 -18.32 1.47 17.44
CA ALA A 145 -18.97 1.52 16.12
C ALA A 145 -19.96 0.37 15.94
N PHE A 146 -19.61 -0.84 16.36
CA PHE A 146 -20.50 -2.00 16.31
C PHE A 146 -21.76 -1.81 17.16
N ILE A 147 -21.63 -1.31 18.39
CA ILE A 147 -22.77 -1.02 19.28
C ILE A 147 -23.68 0.04 18.67
N LEU A 148 -23.10 1.12 18.13
CA LEU A 148 -23.87 2.18 17.45
C LEU A 148 -24.61 1.66 16.22
N ASP A 149 -24.01 0.74 15.48
CA ASP A 149 -24.63 0.07 14.32
C ASP A 149 -25.80 -0.81 14.71
N GLY A 150 -25.64 -1.55 15.81
CA GLY A 150 -26.72 -2.34 16.40
C GLY A 150 -27.87 -1.46 16.88
N ALA A 151 -27.58 -0.33 17.54
CA ALA A 151 -28.60 0.55 18.14
C ALA A 151 -29.36 1.41 17.12
N THR A 152 -28.72 1.80 16.02
CA THR A 152 -29.29 2.69 14.98
C THR A 152 -30.67 2.22 14.45
N PRO A 153 -30.87 0.96 14.01
CA PRO A 153 -32.17 0.52 13.50
C PRO A 153 -33.26 0.56 14.57
N PHE A 154 -32.96 0.25 15.82
CA PHE A 154 -33.92 0.36 16.93
C PHE A 154 -34.32 1.80 17.19
N LEU A 155 -33.35 2.72 17.22
CA LEU A 155 -33.63 4.16 17.36
C LEU A 155 -34.47 4.68 16.20
N ALA A 156 -34.16 4.28 14.97
CA ALA A 156 -34.94 4.66 13.79
C ALA A 156 -36.39 4.14 13.88
N LEU A 157 -36.59 2.89 14.29
CA LEU A 157 -37.93 2.30 14.46
C LEU A 157 -38.74 3.00 15.57
N CYS A 158 -38.11 3.27 16.71
CA CYS A 158 -38.75 4.01 17.81
C CYS A 158 -39.14 5.43 17.41
N LEU A 159 -38.30 6.13 16.64
CA LEU A 159 -38.58 7.46 16.14
C LEU A 159 -39.71 7.47 15.12
N LEU A 160 -39.73 6.52 14.18
CA LEU A 160 -40.81 6.35 13.20
C LEU A 160 -42.15 6.07 13.87
N HIS A 161 -42.15 5.31 14.97
CA HIS A 161 -43.39 4.98 15.69
C HIS A 161 -43.91 6.16 16.53
N ARG A 162 -43.01 6.96 17.13
CA ARG A 162 -43.39 8.02 18.07
C ARG A 162 -43.59 9.39 17.41
N SER A 163 -43.04 9.60 16.22
CA SER A 163 -43.02 10.89 15.56
C SER A 163 -43.04 10.69 14.04
N ASN A 164 -43.89 11.43 13.31
CA ASN A 164 -43.85 11.46 11.84
C ASN A 164 -42.60 12.22 11.31
N ARG A 165 -41.50 12.18 12.05
CA ARG A 165 -40.22 12.80 11.72
C ARG A 165 -39.38 11.81 10.93
N ARG A 166 -38.65 12.34 9.96
CA ARG A 166 -37.69 11.57 9.17
C ARG A 166 -36.63 10.96 10.10
N PRO A 167 -36.18 9.72 9.85
CA PRO A 167 -35.15 9.08 10.65
C PRO A 167 -33.85 9.90 10.62
N SER A 168 -33.19 10.02 11.78
CA SER A 168 -31.91 10.72 11.88
C SER A 168 -30.77 9.83 11.38
N TYR A 169 -29.99 10.32 10.42
CA TYR A 169 -28.80 9.65 9.90
C TYR A 169 -27.53 9.93 10.72
N VAL A 170 -27.63 10.81 11.73
CA VAL A 170 -26.51 11.20 12.60
C VAL A 170 -25.83 9.99 13.25
N PRO A 171 -26.54 9.01 13.86
CA PRO A 171 -25.88 7.86 14.49
C PRO A 171 -25.08 7.02 13.48
N SER A 172 -25.60 6.90 12.25
CA SER A 172 -24.92 6.16 11.18
C SER A 172 -23.67 6.87 10.68
N PHE A 173 -23.73 8.19 10.55
CA PHE A 173 -22.59 9.01 10.19
C PHE A 173 -21.49 8.89 11.27
N VAL A 174 -21.85 9.11 12.53
CA VAL A 174 -20.92 9.02 13.67
C VAL A 174 -20.28 7.64 13.76
N SER A 175 -21.07 6.56 13.63
CA SER A 175 -20.52 5.20 13.63
C SER A 175 -19.51 4.96 12.49
N SER A 176 -19.76 5.51 11.30
CA SER A 176 -18.85 5.39 10.16
C SER A 176 -17.52 6.11 10.42
N VAL A 177 -17.58 7.30 11.02
CA VAL A 177 -16.38 8.05 11.43
C VAL A 177 -15.60 7.27 12.50
N ILE A 178 -16.28 6.70 13.50
CA ILE A 178 -15.65 5.88 14.53
C ILE A 178 -15.01 4.63 13.94
N ALA A 179 -15.65 3.97 12.98
CA ALA A 179 -15.10 2.80 12.29
C ALA A 179 -13.83 3.14 11.49
N ILE A 180 -13.82 4.27 10.76
CA ILE A 180 -12.60 4.78 10.10
C ILE A 180 -11.52 5.10 11.15
N ALA A 181 -11.91 5.74 12.25
CA ALA A 181 -11.03 6.05 13.36
C ALA A 181 -10.52 4.79 14.07
N ALA A 182 -11.20 3.64 13.99
CA ALA A 182 -10.70 2.37 14.49
C ALA A 182 -9.62 1.78 13.56
N GLY A 183 -9.75 1.97 12.25
CA GLY A 183 -8.77 1.50 11.27
C GLY A 183 -7.43 2.22 11.36
N ALA A 184 -7.43 3.52 11.69
CA ALA A 184 -6.20 4.31 11.78
C ALA A 184 -5.22 3.80 12.87
N PRO A 185 -5.61 3.58 14.14
CA PRO A 185 -4.75 2.96 15.15
C PRO A 185 -4.35 1.54 14.80
N ALA A 186 -5.16 0.76 14.08
CA ALA A 186 -4.73 -0.56 13.60
C ALA A 186 -3.56 -0.45 12.60
N LEU A 187 -3.65 0.48 11.64
CA LEU A 187 -2.56 0.75 10.70
C LEU A 187 -1.32 1.32 11.41
N LEU A 188 -1.50 2.19 12.41
CA LEU A 188 -0.39 2.71 13.21
C LEU A 188 0.25 1.60 14.05
N ALA A 189 -0.54 0.70 14.64
CA ALA A 189 -0.03 -0.47 15.34
C ALA A 189 0.84 -1.32 14.40
N MET A 190 0.40 -1.53 13.16
CA MET A 190 1.23 -2.23 12.16
C MET A 190 2.57 -1.51 11.92
N ARG A 191 2.56 -0.18 11.84
CA ARG A 191 3.77 0.64 11.65
C ARG A 191 4.68 0.69 12.88
N ASP A 192 4.11 0.61 14.07
CA ASP A 192 4.85 0.74 15.33
C ASP A 192 5.24 -0.61 15.95
N GLY A 193 4.70 -1.72 15.44
CA GLY A 193 5.06 -3.07 15.85
C GLY A 193 6.45 -3.52 15.40
N VAL A 194 6.74 -4.81 15.62
CA VAL A 194 8.05 -5.40 15.28
C VAL A 194 8.22 -5.57 13.76
N HIS A 195 7.13 -5.75 13.00
CA HIS A 195 7.14 -5.99 11.55
C HIS A 195 7.94 -4.97 10.71
N PRO A 196 7.76 -3.65 10.87
CA PRO A 196 8.52 -2.67 10.08
C PRO A 196 10.00 -2.56 10.45
N LEU A 197 10.46 -3.15 11.57
CA LEU A 197 11.90 -3.30 11.81
C LEU A 197 12.54 -4.38 10.91
N LEU A 198 11.72 -5.26 10.34
CA LEU A 198 12.16 -6.51 9.72
C LEU A 198 12.07 -6.46 8.19
N ASP A 199 11.67 -5.31 7.63
CA ASP A 199 11.46 -5.09 6.19
C ASP A 199 10.61 -6.21 5.55
N THR A 200 9.70 -6.79 6.33
CA THR A 200 8.74 -7.75 5.81
C THR A 200 7.78 -6.94 4.95
N SER A 201 7.91 -7.05 3.63
CA SER A 201 7.07 -6.36 2.63
C SER A 201 5.58 -6.72 2.70
N GLU A 202 5.11 -7.33 3.78
CA GLU A 202 3.74 -7.79 3.95
C GLU A 202 2.78 -6.62 4.23
N HIS A 203 1.64 -6.66 3.55
CA HIS A 203 0.67 -5.58 3.49
C HIS A 203 -0.43 -5.73 4.54
N ALA A 204 -1.17 -4.65 4.81
CA ALA A 204 -2.42 -4.69 5.57
C ALA A 204 -3.35 -5.77 5.01
N GLY A 205 -3.87 -6.62 5.91
CA GLY A 205 -4.73 -7.73 5.53
C GLY A 205 -6.13 -7.26 5.06
N PRO A 206 -6.89 -8.16 4.40
CA PRO A 206 -8.18 -7.79 3.79
C PRO A 206 -9.21 -7.22 4.77
N ALA A 207 -9.16 -7.56 6.06
CA ALA A 207 -10.08 -7.00 7.06
C ALA A 207 -9.98 -5.47 7.17
N ILE A 208 -8.77 -4.90 7.05
CA ILE A 208 -8.56 -3.46 7.10
C ILE A 208 -9.21 -2.79 5.88
N MET A 209 -9.03 -3.38 4.69
CA MET A 209 -9.67 -2.88 3.47
C MET A 209 -11.20 -2.93 3.57
N VAL A 210 -11.74 -4.04 4.09
CA VAL A 210 -13.18 -4.22 4.29
C VAL A 210 -13.74 -3.16 5.27
N LEU A 211 -13.03 -2.87 6.36
CA LEU A 211 -13.40 -1.81 7.31
C LEU A 211 -13.47 -0.45 6.62
N PHE A 212 -12.40 -0.02 5.95
CA PHE A 212 -12.35 1.31 5.31
C PHE A 212 -13.36 1.45 4.17
N VAL A 213 -13.50 0.44 3.31
CA VAL A 213 -14.48 0.47 2.21
C VAL A 213 -15.90 0.48 2.77
N GLY A 214 -16.20 -0.39 3.75
CA GLY A 214 -17.51 -0.48 4.39
C GLY A 214 -17.92 0.81 5.09
N ALA A 215 -17.01 1.38 5.88
CA ALA A 215 -17.24 2.64 6.59
C ALA A 215 -17.30 3.84 5.63
N GLY A 216 -16.44 3.89 4.62
CA GLY A 216 -16.40 4.96 3.63
C GLY A 216 -17.64 5.01 2.76
N LEU A 217 -18.13 3.88 2.26
CA LEU A 217 -19.40 3.82 1.51
C LEU A 217 -20.57 4.33 2.35
N ARG A 218 -20.60 4.00 3.64
CA ARG A 218 -21.66 4.47 4.52
C ARG A 218 -21.54 5.96 4.82
N LEU A 219 -20.34 6.47 5.06
CA LEU A 219 -20.09 7.89 5.28
C LEU A 219 -20.64 8.71 4.09
N LEU A 220 -20.32 8.30 2.86
CA LEU A 220 -20.83 8.94 1.65
C LEU A 220 -22.35 8.86 1.54
N SER A 221 -22.95 7.69 1.83
CA SER A 221 -24.41 7.56 1.79
C SER A 221 -25.11 8.47 2.79
N CYS A 222 -24.55 8.63 3.99
CA CYS A 222 -25.11 9.51 5.02
C CYS A 222 -24.96 10.99 4.63
N SER A 223 -23.81 11.38 4.07
CA SER A 223 -23.57 12.74 3.58
C SER A 223 -24.52 13.13 2.45
N GLY A 224 -24.76 12.22 1.49
CA GLY A 224 -25.70 12.47 0.40
C GLY A 224 -27.12 12.74 0.87
N VAL A 225 -27.62 11.94 1.82
CA VAL A 225 -28.95 12.15 2.40
C VAL A 225 -29.02 13.43 3.23
N TRP A 226 -27.95 13.79 3.95
CA TRP A 226 -27.89 15.05 4.68
C TRP A 226 -28.05 16.24 3.73
N CYS A 227 -27.27 16.28 2.64
CA CYS A 227 -27.34 17.33 1.63
C CYS A 227 -28.72 17.43 0.98
N ALA A 228 -29.35 16.30 0.67
CA ALA A 228 -30.70 16.26 0.08
C ALA A 228 -31.82 16.65 1.06
N SER A 229 -31.56 16.54 2.36
CA SER A 229 -32.54 16.86 3.42
C SER A 229 -32.44 18.30 3.94
N SER A 230 -31.46 19.08 3.47
CA SER A 230 -31.34 20.49 3.81
C SER A 230 -32.59 21.22 3.29
N PRO A 231 -33.42 21.84 4.15
CA PRO A 231 -34.62 22.52 3.73
C PRO A 231 -34.24 23.61 2.73
N ASP A 232 -34.86 23.52 1.56
CA ASP A 232 -34.67 24.40 0.41
C ASP A 232 -34.57 25.87 0.86
N ARG A 233 -33.36 26.44 0.75
CA ARG A 233 -33.07 27.87 0.90
C ARG A 233 -33.58 28.56 -0.38
N ASN A 234 -34.89 28.54 -0.61
CA ASN A 234 -35.50 29.14 -1.78
C ASN A 234 -36.65 30.06 -1.39
N HIS A 235 -36.28 31.24 -0.89
CA HIS A 235 -36.97 32.49 -1.20
C HIS A 235 -35.92 33.60 -1.28
N HIS A 236 -35.32 33.79 -2.46
CA HIS A 236 -35.15 35.11 -3.09
C HIS A 236 -34.53 34.97 -4.50
N ARG A 237 -35.36 35.23 -5.51
CA ARG A 237 -34.92 35.65 -6.85
C ARG A 237 -34.23 37.02 -6.74
N PRO A 238 -33.14 37.24 -7.49
CA PRO A 238 -33.02 38.49 -8.20
C PRO A 238 -32.84 38.28 -9.71
N SER A 239 -33.29 39.31 -10.42
CA SER A 239 -33.43 39.43 -11.86
C SER A 239 -32.10 39.48 -12.61
N ALA A 240 -32.22 39.20 -13.91
CA ALA A 240 -31.20 39.23 -14.95
C ALA A 240 -30.21 40.40 -14.88
N GLY A 241 -28.94 40.11 -15.17
CA GLY A 241 -27.90 41.11 -15.42
C GLY A 241 -26.51 40.49 -15.63
N VAL A 242 -26.21 40.18 -16.90
CA VAL A 242 -24.91 40.27 -17.60
C VAL A 242 -23.62 39.89 -16.83
N ALA A 243 -22.89 38.91 -17.40
CA ALA A 243 -21.53 38.48 -17.02
C ALA A 243 -20.48 39.62 -17.10
N PRO A 244 -19.38 39.51 -16.34
CA PRO A 244 -18.17 38.97 -16.98
C PRO A 244 -17.37 37.97 -16.12
N TYR A 245 -16.60 37.17 -16.86
CA TYR A 245 -15.67 36.13 -16.44
C TYR A 245 -14.39 36.70 -15.80
N HIS A 246 -14.06 36.22 -14.60
CA HIS A 246 -12.74 36.12 -13.94
C HIS A 246 -13.02 35.26 -12.69
N GLY A 247 -12.28 34.24 -12.26
CA GLY A 247 -10.90 33.79 -12.47
C GLY A 247 -10.45 33.29 -11.10
N HIS A 248 -9.99 32.03 -11.03
CA HIS A 248 -9.33 31.36 -9.89
C HIS A 248 -10.16 31.09 -8.61
N ASP A 249 -10.38 29.81 -8.28
CA ASP A 249 -9.67 29.17 -7.15
C ASP A 249 -10.11 27.71 -6.88
N GLU A 250 -9.08 26.87 -6.71
CA GLU A 250 -8.97 25.73 -5.77
C GLU A 250 -9.96 24.55 -5.86
N TYR A 251 -9.60 23.55 -6.68
CA TYR A 251 -10.18 22.21 -6.65
C TYR A 251 -9.36 21.31 -5.71
N ALA A 252 -9.96 20.92 -4.58
CA ALA A 252 -9.46 19.81 -3.77
C ALA A 252 -9.71 18.47 -4.50
N PRO A 253 -8.76 17.51 -4.53
CA PRO A 253 -8.93 16.31 -5.33
C PRO A 253 -9.82 15.27 -4.63
N ASP A 254 -10.78 14.74 -5.39
CA ASP A 254 -11.63 13.59 -5.08
C ASP A 254 -10.79 12.29 -5.14
N PRO A 255 -10.79 11.43 -4.10
CA PRO A 255 -10.00 10.20 -4.05
C PRO A 255 -10.58 9.02 -4.86
N ARG A 256 -11.51 9.26 -5.79
CA ARG A 256 -11.97 8.24 -6.74
C ARG A 256 -11.88 8.79 -8.16
N ILE A 257 -10.72 8.65 -8.77
CA ILE A 257 -10.60 8.72 -10.23
C ILE A 257 -10.68 7.28 -10.76
N PRO A 258 -11.85 6.78 -11.20
CA PRO A 258 -11.84 5.95 -12.39
C PRO A 258 -11.11 6.76 -13.46
N LEU A 259 -10.04 6.23 -14.04
CA LEU A 259 -9.47 6.81 -15.26
C LEU A 259 -10.61 6.82 -16.28
N GLU A 260 -11.28 7.97 -16.44
CA GLU A 260 -12.25 8.13 -17.51
C GLU A 260 -11.55 7.78 -18.82
N PRO A 261 -12.16 6.97 -19.70
CA PRO A 261 -11.68 6.81 -21.06
C PRO A 261 -12.03 8.09 -21.83
N THR A 262 -11.33 9.18 -21.52
CA THR A 262 -11.39 10.40 -22.31
C THR A 262 -10.37 10.21 -23.42
N SER A 263 -10.83 9.74 -24.58
CA SER A 263 -10.02 9.78 -25.79
C SER A 263 -9.57 11.22 -26.02
N HIS A 264 -8.28 11.52 -25.81
CA HIS A 264 -7.78 12.86 -26.08
C HIS A 264 -7.81 13.12 -27.60
N PRO A 265 -8.53 14.17 -28.06
CA PRO A 265 -8.63 14.46 -29.48
C PRO A 265 -7.25 14.58 -30.13
N GLY A 266 -6.97 13.74 -31.13
CA GLY A 266 -5.71 13.77 -31.89
C GLY A 266 -4.61 12.83 -31.40
N MET A 267 -4.81 12.05 -30.32
CA MET A 267 -3.88 10.98 -29.94
C MET A 267 -4.18 9.66 -30.65
N THR A 268 -3.13 8.93 -30.99
CA THR A 268 -3.23 7.49 -31.31
C THR A 268 -3.41 6.66 -30.02
N ASP A 269 -3.98 5.46 -30.13
CA ASP A 269 -4.14 4.53 -29.00
C ASP A 269 -2.84 4.26 -28.22
N ASN A 270 -1.69 4.28 -28.90
CA ASN A 270 -0.40 4.07 -28.26
C ASN A 270 0.07 5.32 -27.50
N GLN A 271 -0.19 6.52 -28.03
CA GLN A 271 0.08 7.78 -27.33
C GLN A 271 -0.82 7.92 -26.11
N GLU A 272 -2.10 7.53 -26.21
CA GLU A 272 -3.03 7.54 -25.08
C GLU A 272 -2.55 6.60 -23.96
N LYS A 273 -2.10 5.38 -24.30
CA LYS A 273 -1.51 4.45 -23.32
C LYS A 273 -0.26 5.03 -22.68
N GLY A 274 0.66 5.58 -23.47
CA GLY A 274 1.87 6.23 -22.99
C GLY A 274 1.55 7.36 -22.02
N PHE A 275 0.68 8.28 -22.45
CA PHE A 275 0.22 9.41 -21.64
C PHE A 275 -0.41 8.95 -20.32
N ARG A 276 -1.32 7.97 -20.35
CA ARG A 276 -1.93 7.42 -19.12
C ARG A 276 -0.88 6.82 -18.18
N GLY A 277 0.14 6.16 -18.70
CA GLY A 277 1.26 5.63 -17.91
C GLY A 277 2.13 6.73 -17.29
N GLU A 278 2.54 7.71 -18.08
CA GLU A 278 3.38 8.83 -17.63
C GLU A 278 2.63 9.74 -16.64
N LYS A 279 1.38 10.09 -16.95
CA LYS A 279 0.49 10.82 -16.05
C LYS A 279 0.26 10.05 -14.76
N PHE A 280 0.13 8.72 -14.83
CA PHE A 280 0.04 7.90 -13.63
C PHE A 280 1.27 8.09 -12.74
N LEU A 281 2.51 8.12 -13.25
CA LEU A 281 3.68 8.36 -12.39
C LEU A 281 3.68 9.73 -11.73
N ILE A 282 3.30 10.79 -12.44
CA ILE A 282 3.19 12.14 -11.87
C ILE A 282 2.04 12.21 -10.85
N SER A 283 0.83 11.80 -11.21
CA SER A 283 -0.33 11.87 -10.31
C SER A 283 -0.19 10.92 -9.12
N TRP A 284 0.34 9.71 -9.32
CA TRP A 284 0.61 8.75 -8.23
C TRP A 284 1.72 9.24 -7.31
N SER A 285 2.75 9.92 -7.83
CA SER A 285 3.77 10.55 -6.99
C SER A 285 3.16 11.58 -6.03
N GLN A 286 2.19 12.36 -6.50
CA GLN A 286 1.50 13.41 -5.75
C GLN A 286 0.43 12.84 -4.79
N VAL A 287 -0.31 11.82 -5.21
CA VAL A 287 -1.43 11.24 -4.42
C VAL A 287 -0.93 10.28 -3.35
N TYR A 288 0.11 9.48 -3.63
CA TYR A 288 0.59 8.44 -2.73
C TYR A 288 1.93 8.75 -2.06
N ASN A 289 2.45 9.98 -2.20
CA ASN A 289 3.70 10.42 -1.58
C ASN A 289 4.92 9.52 -1.91
N TRP A 290 4.89 8.83 -3.05
CA TRP A 290 5.92 7.83 -3.36
C TRP A 290 7.21 8.47 -3.86
N LEU A 291 7.13 9.36 -4.85
CA LEU A 291 8.30 10.11 -5.33
C LEU A 291 8.35 11.52 -4.75
N ASP A 292 7.21 12.20 -4.55
CA ASP A 292 7.18 13.62 -4.14
C ASP A 292 7.79 13.87 -2.75
N ASN A 293 7.55 12.96 -1.79
CA ASN A 293 8.17 13.04 -0.45
C ASN A 293 9.56 12.38 -0.36
N GLN A 294 9.97 11.62 -1.38
CA GLN A 294 11.20 10.82 -1.32
C GLN A 294 12.31 11.36 -2.22
N LEU A 295 11.96 12.08 -3.28
CA LEU A 295 12.87 12.67 -4.25
C LEU A 295 12.79 14.20 -4.15
N PRO A 296 13.81 14.85 -3.57
CA PRO A 296 13.88 16.30 -3.54
C PRO A 296 13.78 16.89 -4.95
N ASN A 297 12.95 17.92 -5.10
CA ASN A 297 12.70 18.66 -6.34
C ASN A 297 12.04 17.86 -7.47
N TRP A 298 11.42 16.71 -7.18
CA TRP A 298 10.60 16.00 -8.16
C TRP A 298 9.39 16.86 -8.55
N SER A 299 9.22 17.14 -9.83
CA SER A 299 8.12 17.98 -10.33
C SER A 299 7.83 17.69 -11.80
N SER A 300 6.86 18.40 -12.39
CA SER A 300 6.63 18.35 -13.84
C SER A 300 7.84 18.80 -14.66
N ALA A 301 8.82 19.49 -14.07
CA ALA A 301 10.09 19.80 -14.75
C ALA A 301 10.90 18.54 -15.09
N ASN A 302 10.69 17.43 -14.37
CA ASN A 302 11.33 16.14 -14.65
C ASN A 302 10.64 15.34 -15.75
N TRP A 303 9.44 15.71 -16.18
CA TRP A 303 8.72 15.06 -17.27
C TRP A 303 9.26 15.55 -18.62
N THR A 304 10.11 14.73 -19.24
CA THR A 304 10.88 15.04 -20.46
C THR A 304 10.28 14.42 -21.73
N SER A 305 8.96 14.25 -21.75
CA SER A 305 8.17 13.73 -22.89
C SER A 305 7.13 14.76 -23.34
N ASP A 306 6.78 14.75 -24.63
CA ASP A 306 5.78 15.63 -25.24
C ASP A 306 4.37 15.38 -24.71
N LEU A 307 4.15 14.23 -24.09
CA LEU A 307 2.84 13.86 -23.55
C LEU A 307 2.44 14.76 -22.36
N ARG A 308 3.40 15.45 -21.73
CA ARG A 308 3.15 16.42 -20.65
C ARG A 308 2.20 17.55 -21.03
N LYS A 309 2.15 17.93 -22.31
CA LYS A 309 1.28 19.02 -22.79
C LYS A 309 -0.20 18.70 -22.66
N HIS A 310 -0.55 17.41 -22.74
CA HIS A 310 -1.90 16.94 -22.56
C HIS A 310 -2.32 16.92 -21.07
N ALA A 311 -1.36 17.08 -20.16
CA ALA A 311 -1.61 17.35 -18.75
C ALA A 311 -1.61 18.86 -18.43
N GLY A 312 -1.52 19.75 -19.43
CA GLY A 312 -1.53 21.20 -19.25
C GLY A 312 -0.18 21.82 -18.91
N PHE A 313 0.92 21.07 -19.03
CA PHE A 313 2.27 21.61 -18.84
C PHE A 313 2.85 22.18 -20.15
N PRO A 314 3.88 23.04 -20.10
CA PRO A 314 4.59 23.49 -21.29
C PRO A 314 5.15 22.32 -22.11
N ASP A 315 5.20 22.47 -23.43
CA ASP A 315 5.83 21.50 -24.33
C ASP A 315 7.30 21.26 -23.96
N PHE A 316 7.77 20.02 -24.15
CA PHE A 316 9.17 19.70 -23.99
C PHE A 316 9.90 20.00 -25.30
N SER A 317 10.86 20.92 -25.27
CA SER A 317 11.46 21.47 -26.49
C SER A 317 12.64 20.68 -27.06
N GLU A 318 13.12 19.65 -26.36
CA GLU A 318 14.30 18.87 -26.78
C GLU A 318 13.91 17.61 -27.58
N ASP A 319 14.88 17.03 -28.29
CA ASP A 319 14.66 15.85 -29.14
C ASP A 319 14.47 14.58 -28.31
N GLN A 320 13.23 14.10 -28.23
CA GLN A 320 12.83 12.92 -27.45
C GLN A 320 13.39 11.60 -27.97
N ARG A 321 14.06 11.59 -29.11
CA ARG A 321 14.80 10.39 -29.55
C ARG A 321 15.95 10.07 -28.61
N TYR A 322 16.48 11.06 -27.89
CA TYR A 322 17.70 10.90 -27.07
C TYR A 322 17.45 11.06 -25.58
N ILE A 323 16.19 11.13 -25.15
CA ILE A 323 15.80 11.41 -23.77
C ILE A 323 14.66 10.45 -23.38
N ALA A 324 14.68 9.97 -22.14
CA ALA A 324 13.60 9.14 -21.60
C ALA A 324 12.38 9.99 -21.21
N ASP A 325 11.26 9.35 -20.90
CA ASP A 325 10.03 10.07 -20.53
C ASP A 325 10.20 10.93 -19.27
N PHE A 326 11.08 10.54 -18.34
CA PHE A 326 11.49 11.37 -17.21
C PHE A 326 13.00 11.38 -17.02
N THR A 327 13.52 12.52 -16.55
CA THR A 327 14.93 12.70 -16.20
C THR A 327 15.06 13.32 -14.81
N TYR A 328 15.84 12.67 -13.94
CA TYR A 328 16.07 13.11 -12.56
C TYR A 328 17.55 13.10 -12.21
N ILE A 329 18.09 14.26 -11.83
CA ILE A 329 19.46 14.37 -11.33
C ILE A 329 19.41 14.23 -9.82
N ASP A 330 19.99 13.15 -9.31
CA ASP A 330 19.93 12.84 -7.89
C ASP A 330 20.99 13.62 -7.10
N ARG A 331 20.62 14.81 -6.64
CA ARG A 331 21.51 15.69 -5.86
C ARG A 331 21.70 15.26 -4.41
N SER A 332 21.04 14.20 -3.96
CA SER A 332 20.98 13.84 -2.54
C SER A 332 21.06 12.33 -2.25
N LEU A 333 21.34 11.51 -3.27
CA LEU A 333 21.25 10.05 -3.23
C LEU A 333 19.83 9.54 -2.88
N ALA A 334 18.82 10.37 -3.09
CA ALA A 334 17.43 10.08 -2.80
C ALA A 334 16.87 8.97 -3.69
N MET A 335 17.15 9.03 -5.00
CA MET A 335 16.71 7.99 -5.94
C MET A 335 17.42 6.67 -5.65
N ALA A 336 18.73 6.71 -5.38
CA ALA A 336 19.46 5.52 -4.93
C ALA A 336 18.83 4.90 -3.67
N GLN A 337 18.36 5.71 -2.71
CA GLN A 337 17.65 5.21 -1.52
C GLN A 337 16.25 4.67 -1.82
N VAL A 338 15.49 5.29 -2.74
CA VAL A 338 14.19 4.79 -3.21
C VAL A 338 14.37 3.39 -3.83
N LEU A 339 15.32 3.24 -4.74
CA LEU A 339 15.62 1.97 -5.40
C LEU A 339 16.05 0.90 -4.41
N ARG A 340 16.91 1.25 -3.43
CA ARG A 340 17.33 0.33 -2.37
C ARG A 340 16.16 -0.15 -1.51
N ARG A 341 15.25 0.74 -1.13
CA ARG A 341 14.02 0.39 -0.38
C ARG A 341 13.05 -0.47 -1.19
N ALA A 342 13.09 -0.35 -2.52
CA ALA A 342 12.36 -1.23 -3.42
C ALA A 342 13.04 -2.59 -3.64
N GLY A 343 14.15 -2.88 -2.94
CA GLY A 343 14.90 -4.14 -3.07
C GLY A 343 15.72 -4.25 -4.36
N LEU A 344 15.92 -3.14 -5.08
CA LEU A 344 16.66 -3.13 -6.34
C LEU A 344 18.17 -3.00 -6.11
N PRO A 345 19.00 -3.62 -6.96
CA PRO A 345 20.45 -3.55 -6.85
C PRO A 345 20.94 -2.14 -7.23
N VAL A 346 21.42 -1.39 -6.24
CA VAL A 346 21.96 -0.03 -6.44
C VAL A 346 23.46 -0.11 -6.63
N SER A 347 23.97 0.50 -7.70
CA SER A 347 25.42 0.55 -7.95
C SER A 347 26.12 1.35 -6.83
N PRO A 348 27.21 0.83 -6.23
CA PRO A 348 28.00 1.57 -5.25
C PRO A 348 28.76 2.75 -5.88
N ARG A 349 28.83 2.82 -7.21
CA ARG A 349 29.50 3.89 -7.97
C ARG A 349 28.60 5.11 -8.18
N TRP A 350 27.29 4.96 -7.99
CA TRP A 350 26.36 6.08 -8.10
C TRP A 350 26.57 7.10 -6.97
N SER A 351 26.46 8.38 -7.32
CA SER A 351 26.79 9.51 -6.45
C SER A 351 25.66 10.54 -6.44
N ALA A 352 25.82 11.62 -5.65
CA ALA A 352 24.90 12.76 -5.60
C ALA A 352 24.91 13.65 -6.88
N GLN A 353 25.29 13.06 -8.01
CA GLN A 353 25.26 13.64 -9.36
C GLN A 353 24.77 12.64 -10.41
N THR A 354 24.40 11.42 -10.00
CA THR A 354 23.90 10.41 -10.93
C THR A 354 22.57 10.88 -11.54
N THR A 355 22.47 10.77 -12.86
CA THR A 355 21.28 11.11 -13.63
C THR A 355 20.49 9.86 -13.95
N PHE A 356 19.25 9.83 -13.50
CA PHE A 356 18.31 8.75 -13.70
C PHE A 356 17.38 9.08 -14.87
N HIS A 357 17.33 8.16 -15.84
CA HIS A 357 16.49 8.22 -17.02
C HIS A 357 15.38 7.17 -16.88
N LEU A 358 14.12 7.60 -16.75
CA LEU A 358 12.99 6.71 -16.53
C LEU A 358 12.13 6.66 -17.79
N GLU A 359 12.07 5.49 -18.39
CA GLU A 359 11.29 5.20 -19.59
C GLU A 359 10.01 4.46 -19.19
N VAL A 360 8.85 5.00 -19.54
CA VAL A 360 7.55 4.46 -19.17
C VAL A 360 6.99 3.62 -20.29
N LYS A 361 6.70 2.35 -20.00
CA LYS A 361 5.91 1.51 -20.88
C LYS A 361 4.65 1.10 -20.18
N ALA A 362 3.51 1.41 -20.78
CA ALA A 362 2.20 1.17 -20.20
C ALA A 362 1.39 0.15 -20.99
N THR A 363 0.69 -0.75 -20.29
CA THR A 363 -0.22 -1.74 -20.91
C THR A 363 -1.60 -1.73 -20.24
N PRO A 364 -2.69 -1.84 -21.03
CA PRO A 364 -4.05 -1.91 -20.47
C PRO A 364 -4.26 -3.12 -19.54
N ARG A 365 -3.59 -4.24 -19.86
CA ARG A 365 -3.73 -5.54 -19.20
C ARG A 365 -2.48 -5.88 -18.38
N GLY A 366 -2.44 -7.13 -17.91
CA GLY A 366 -1.45 -7.65 -16.96
C GLY A 366 0.02 -7.49 -17.34
N ARG A 367 0.86 -7.69 -16.34
CA ARG A 367 2.33 -7.56 -16.36
C ARG A 367 3.03 -8.14 -17.58
N ASN A 368 2.62 -9.34 -18.00
CA ASN A 368 3.31 -10.11 -19.05
C ASN A 368 2.90 -9.71 -20.48
N PHE A 369 2.11 -8.65 -20.64
CA PHE A 369 1.78 -8.12 -21.97
C PHE A 369 2.99 -7.47 -22.62
N ASP A 370 3.11 -7.71 -23.91
CA ASP A 370 4.15 -7.14 -24.75
C ASP A 370 4.11 -5.62 -24.73
N PHE A 371 5.29 -5.02 -24.65
CA PHE A 371 5.49 -3.59 -24.79
C PHE A 371 6.47 -3.29 -25.93
N LYS A 372 6.46 -2.05 -26.41
CA LYS A 372 7.25 -1.62 -27.56
C LYS A 372 8.32 -0.63 -27.12
N ALA A 373 9.55 -0.81 -27.59
CA ALA A 373 10.63 0.15 -27.43
C ALA A 373 11.22 0.50 -28.80
N SER A 374 11.44 1.78 -29.07
CA SER A 374 12.11 2.18 -30.31
C SER A 374 13.59 1.77 -30.30
N GLN A 375 14.23 1.70 -31.47
CA GLN A 375 15.68 1.46 -31.52
C GLN A 375 16.44 2.48 -30.68
N TYR A 376 16.07 3.76 -30.75
CA TYR A 376 16.75 4.81 -29.99
C TYR A 376 16.65 4.59 -28.47
N GLN A 377 15.50 4.14 -27.98
CA GLN A 377 15.33 3.79 -26.56
C GLN A 377 16.23 2.63 -26.17
N VAL A 378 16.29 1.57 -26.99
CA VAL A 378 17.19 0.44 -26.75
C VAL A 378 18.66 0.86 -26.81
N ASP A 379 19.03 1.78 -27.71
CA ASP A 379 20.39 2.34 -27.78
C ASP A 379 20.74 3.10 -26.49
N LEU A 380 19.82 3.91 -25.94
CA LEU A 380 20.01 4.58 -24.65
C LEU A 380 20.13 3.58 -23.49
N MET A 381 19.33 2.51 -23.49
CA MET A 381 19.43 1.45 -22.48
C MET A 381 20.83 0.82 -22.49
N HIS A 382 21.40 0.55 -23.67
CA HIS A 382 22.75 0.03 -23.79
C HIS A 382 23.83 1.07 -23.45
N GLN A 383 23.64 2.32 -23.86
CA GLN A 383 24.58 3.41 -23.61
C GLN A 383 24.82 3.62 -22.10
N TYR A 384 23.75 3.55 -21.30
CA TYR A 384 23.82 3.80 -19.87
C TYR A 384 23.93 2.54 -19.01
N ALA A 385 23.92 1.35 -19.62
CA ALA A 385 24.06 0.08 -18.90
C ALA A 385 25.37 0.04 -18.11
N GLY A 386 25.27 -0.03 -16.78
CA GLY A 386 26.43 -0.06 -15.89
C GLY A 386 27.27 1.22 -15.84
N ALA A 387 26.73 2.36 -16.29
CA ALA A 387 27.38 3.66 -16.15
C ALA A 387 27.47 4.11 -14.67
N ASP A 388 28.44 4.98 -14.38
CA ASP A 388 28.74 5.47 -13.02
C ASP A 388 27.90 6.67 -12.62
N ASP A 389 27.58 7.50 -13.60
CA ASP A 389 26.87 8.77 -13.47
C ASP A 389 25.50 8.75 -14.14
N HIS A 390 25.12 7.63 -14.75
CA HIS A 390 23.82 7.43 -15.36
C HIS A 390 23.18 6.11 -14.95
N ALA A 391 21.86 6.10 -14.90
CA ALA A 391 21.06 4.89 -14.73
C ALA A 391 19.83 4.97 -15.63
N TYR A 392 19.59 3.93 -16.43
CA TYR A 392 18.38 3.83 -17.25
C TYR A 392 17.41 2.83 -16.61
N ILE A 393 16.20 3.27 -16.37
CA ILE A 393 15.16 2.52 -15.66
C ILE A 393 13.96 2.37 -16.58
N LEU A 394 13.58 1.14 -16.87
CA LEU A 394 12.27 0.87 -17.46
C LEU A 394 11.23 0.82 -16.34
N VAL A 395 10.23 1.69 -16.43
CA VAL A 395 9.06 1.71 -15.56
C VAL A 395 7.89 1.04 -16.29
N ARG A 396 7.52 -0.16 -15.87
CA ARG A 396 6.35 -0.85 -16.40
C ARG A 396 5.11 -0.47 -15.60
N VAL A 397 4.14 0.14 -16.28
CA VAL A 397 2.80 0.37 -15.75
C VAL A 397 1.85 -0.62 -16.41
N PHE A 398 1.17 -1.46 -15.64
CA PHE A 398 0.24 -2.45 -16.19
C PHE A 398 -1.08 -2.43 -15.43
N ASN A 399 -2.12 -3.06 -16.00
CA ASN A 399 -3.50 -2.98 -15.52
C ASN A 399 -4.07 -1.55 -15.49
N LEU A 400 -3.75 -0.72 -16.50
CA LEU A 400 -4.20 0.67 -16.56
C LEU A 400 -5.72 0.84 -16.36
N ASP A 401 -6.53 -0.15 -16.76
CA ASP A 401 -7.99 -0.07 -16.71
C ASP A 401 -8.60 -0.62 -15.39
N HIS A 402 -7.82 -1.30 -14.55
CA HIS A 402 -8.33 -2.07 -13.40
C HIS A 402 -7.52 -1.90 -12.12
N GLY A 403 -6.87 -0.74 -11.94
CA GLY A 403 -5.96 -0.48 -10.83
C GLY A 403 -4.51 -0.64 -11.30
N PRO A 404 -3.89 0.45 -11.77
CA PRO A 404 -2.55 0.37 -12.34
C PRO A 404 -1.53 -0.02 -11.27
N VAL A 405 -0.57 -0.86 -11.66
CA VAL A 405 0.55 -1.32 -10.82
C VAL A 405 1.85 -1.00 -11.54
N THR A 406 2.89 -0.67 -10.77
CA THR A 406 4.21 -0.30 -11.27
C THR A 406 5.28 -1.31 -10.89
N GLU A 407 6.24 -1.49 -11.79
CA GLU A 407 7.45 -2.27 -11.56
C GLU A 407 8.63 -1.57 -12.23
N LEU A 408 9.80 -1.63 -11.60
CA LEU A 408 11.01 -0.94 -12.03
C LEU A 408 12.07 -1.97 -12.44
N PHE A 409 12.68 -1.75 -13.60
CA PHE A 409 13.76 -2.60 -14.11
C PHE A 409 14.99 -1.73 -14.40
N LEU A 410 16.05 -1.95 -13.63
CA LEU A 410 17.36 -1.33 -13.86
C LEU A 410 18.07 -2.04 -15.01
N ASP A 411 18.83 -1.29 -15.81
CA ASP A 411 19.59 -1.80 -16.95
C ASP A 411 18.75 -2.73 -17.85
N PRO A 412 17.58 -2.26 -18.34
CA PRO A 412 16.58 -3.12 -18.96
C PRO A 412 17.05 -3.85 -20.23
N ALA A 413 18.12 -3.39 -20.88
CA ALA A 413 18.72 -4.06 -22.04
C ALA A 413 19.30 -5.44 -21.70
N THR A 414 19.79 -5.63 -20.47
CA THR A 414 20.43 -6.87 -20.01
C THR A 414 19.68 -7.52 -18.84
N HIS A 415 18.56 -6.94 -18.41
CA HIS A 415 17.82 -7.41 -17.26
C HIS A 415 17.22 -8.82 -17.51
N PRO A 416 17.48 -9.80 -16.63
CA PRO A 416 17.12 -11.21 -16.88
C PRO A 416 15.60 -11.46 -16.92
N ALA A 417 14.81 -10.56 -16.32
CA ALA A 417 13.35 -10.63 -16.35
C ALA A 417 12.73 -10.14 -17.67
N ILE A 418 13.52 -9.54 -18.58
CA ILE A 418 13.01 -8.94 -19.81
C ILE A 418 13.50 -9.74 -21.00
N GLU A 419 12.56 -10.32 -21.74
CA GLU A 419 12.83 -10.93 -23.04
C GLU A 419 12.58 -9.91 -24.15
N TRP A 420 13.63 -9.58 -24.89
CA TRP A 420 13.55 -8.72 -26.07
C TRP A 420 13.41 -9.57 -27.33
N GLY A 421 12.26 -9.45 -27.98
CA GLY A 421 11.99 -10.03 -29.29
C GLY A 421 12.71 -9.31 -30.44
N PRO A 422 12.64 -9.84 -31.66
CA PRO A 422 13.35 -9.29 -32.81
C PRO A 422 12.86 -7.87 -33.14
N LYS A 423 13.79 -7.06 -33.68
CA LYS A 423 13.48 -5.73 -34.20
C LYS A 423 12.59 -5.84 -35.45
N VAL A 424 11.45 -5.16 -35.43
CA VAL A 424 10.54 -5.05 -36.57
C VAL A 424 10.25 -3.58 -36.82
N ASN A 425 10.53 -3.07 -38.02
CA ASN A 425 10.30 -1.68 -38.42
C ASN A 425 10.87 -0.63 -37.44
N GLY A 426 12.09 -0.85 -36.92
CA GLY A 426 12.71 0.10 -36.00
C GLY A 426 12.25 -0.02 -34.54
N THR A 427 11.44 -1.01 -34.20
CA THR A 427 10.88 -1.20 -32.86
C THR A 427 11.13 -2.63 -32.35
N TYR A 428 11.53 -2.75 -31.09
CA TYR A 428 11.65 -4.01 -30.37
C TYR A 428 10.36 -4.30 -29.60
N THR A 429 10.10 -5.58 -29.40
CA THR A 429 9.01 -6.04 -28.52
C THR A 429 9.64 -6.59 -27.25
N GLY A 430 9.34 -5.99 -26.10
CA GLY A 430 9.77 -6.50 -24.81
C GLY A 430 8.63 -7.26 -24.12
N ARG A 431 8.97 -8.31 -23.36
CA ARG A 431 8.04 -9.06 -22.50
C ARG A 431 8.70 -9.34 -21.15
N ILE A 432 7.93 -9.24 -20.07
CA ILE A 432 8.40 -9.64 -18.74
C ILE A 432 8.16 -11.14 -18.54
N ILE A 433 9.21 -11.91 -18.21
CA ILE A 433 9.20 -13.39 -18.17
C ILE A 433 9.43 -14.01 -16.79
N SER A 434 10.03 -13.31 -15.82
CA SER A 434 10.29 -13.84 -14.48
C SER A 434 9.41 -13.18 -13.43
N ARG A 435 9.16 -13.83 -12.28
CA ARG A 435 8.50 -13.21 -11.11
C ARG A 435 9.52 -12.62 -10.16
#